data_AF-A0A537PN62-F1
#
_entry.id   AF-A0A537PN62-F1
#
_cell.length_a   1.000
_cell.length_b   1.000
_cell.length_c   1.000
_cell.angle_alpha   90.00
_cell.angle_beta   90.00
_cell.angle_gamma   90.00
#
_symmetry.space_group_name_H-M   'P 1'
#
loop_
_entity.id
_entity.type
_entity.pdbx_description
1 polymer ?
#
loop_
_entity_poly.entity_id
_entity_poly.type
_entity_poly.pdbx_seq_one_letter_code
_entity_poly.pdbx_strand_id
1 'polypeptide(L)'
;MNPNPLSDVIAFLLQPAWTTGIFWLLTLTSVGVAAYAFRTIPGQRSIEHVGNFVFRFLIGAMWWQQSLWKLPPFYTDQPQEPFGTTGLAYWMGLMGKHAAIPLQADFVNNVVLPHFYLFAPMVYGLEVLTAVSLMLGVFVRLGGVVGALQIVNLWLGLYSAPGEWPWTYFFLLLLMLS
;
A
#
# COMPACT_ATOMS: atom_id res chain seq x y z
N MET A 1 17.96 -13.06 2.21
CA MET A 1 17.87 -11.60 1.96
C MET A 1 18.94 -11.23 0.96
N ASN A 2 18.59 -10.50 -0.09
CA ASN A 2 19.58 -9.98 -1.03
C ASN A 2 20.43 -8.93 -0.30
N PRO A 3 21.78 -9.02 -0.33
CA PRO A 3 22.62 -8.08 0.41
C PRO A 3 22.60 -6.65 -0.15
N ASN A 4 22.08 -6.45 -1.36
CA ASN A 4 22.10 -5.14 -2.03
C ASN A 4 20.69 -4.60 -2.30
N PRO A 5 20.22 -3.58 -1.55
CA PRO A 5 18.89 -3.02 -1.73
C PRO A 5 18.68 -2.36 -3.10
N LEU A 6 19.74 -1.85 -3.74
CA LEU A 6 19.63 -1.29 -5.09
C LEU A 6 19.30 -2.38 -6.12
N SER A 7 19.83 -3.58 -5.91
CA SER A 7 19.54 -4.69 -6.82
C SER A 7 18.09 -5.15 -6.74
N ASP A 8 17.45 -5.04 -5.56
CA ASP A 8 16.01 -5.33 -5.40
C ASP A 8 15.15 -4.30 -6.13
N VAL A 9 15.53 -3.01 -6.06
CA VAL A 9 14.85 -1.94 -6.82
C VAL A 9 14.99 -2.17 -8.32
N ILE A 10 16.20 -2.45 -8.81
CA ILE A 10 16.44 -2.71 -10.22
C ILE A 10 15.65 -3.95 -10.67
N ALA A 11 15.66 -5.02 -9.88
CA ALA A 11 14.92 -6.24 -10.18
C ALA A 11 13.42 -5.96 -10.32
N PHE A 12 12.83 -5.19 -9.39
CA PHE A 12 11.44 -4.78 -9.47
C PHE A 12 11.14 -3.95 -10.74
N LEU A 13 11.96 -2.94 -11.02
CA LEU A 13 11.77 -2.02 -12.15
C LEU A 13 11.92 -2.71 -13.52
N LEU A 14 12.69 -3.79 -13.59
CA LEU A 14 12.94 -4.54 -14.82
C LEU A 14 12.16 -5.85 -14.90
N GLN A 15 11.39 -6.21 -13.87
CA GLN A 15 10.61 -7.43 -13.88
C GLN A 15 9.60 -7.39 -15.04
N PRO A 16 9.59 -8.39 -15.94
CA PRO A 16 8.68 -8.42 -17.08
C PRO A 16 7.28 -8.88 -16.64
N ALA A 17 6.60 -8.02 -15.87
CA ALA A 17 5.24 -8.21 -15.39
C ALA A 17 4.34 -7.06 -15.83
N TRP A 18 3.05 -7.35 -16.03
CA TRP A 18 2.07 -6.32 -16.39
C TRP A 18 1.96 -5.23 -15.33
N THR A 19 2.15 -5.58 -14.05
CA THR A 19 2.19 -4.64 -12.91
C THR A 19 3.34 -3.65 -13.04
N THR A 20 4.51 -4.11 -13.48
CA THR A 20 5.66 -3.24 -13.77
C THR A 20 5.38 -2.30 -14.94
N GLY A 21 4.68 -2.77 -15.98
CA GLY A 21 4.21 -1.92 -17.08
C GLY A 21 3.29 -0.79 -16.61
N ILE A 22 2.33 -1.10 -15.74
CA ILE A 22 1.43 -0.09 -15.15
C ILE A 22 2.20 0.86 -14.23
N PHE A 23 3.14 0.36 -13.42
CA PHE A 23 3.98 1.19 -12.58
C PHE A 23 4.76 2.23 -13.40
N TRP A 24 5.36 1.83 -14.52
CA TRP A 24 6.04 2.74 -15.43
C TRP A 24 5.09 3.75 -16.06
N LEU A 25 3.89 3.33 -16.48
CA LEU A 25 2.86 4.24 -17.00
C LEU A 25 2.49 5.31 -15.96
N LEU A 26 2.24 4.91 -14.71
CA LEU A 26 1.94 5.82 -13.61
C LEU A 26 3.11 6.77 -13.32
N THR A 27 4.33 6.26 -13.36
CA THR A 27 5.56 7.04 -13.13
C THR A 27 5.74 8.10 -14.21
N LEU A 28 5.69 7.71 -15.48
CA LEU A 28 5.82 8.64 -16.61
C LEU A 28 4.71 9.69 -16.61
N THR A 29 3.47 9.28 -16.30
CA THR A 29 2.34 10.20 -16.16
C THR A 29 2.58 11.20 -15.02
N SER A 30 3.01 10.72 -13.86
CA SER A 30 3.31 11.54 -12.68
C SER A 30 4.40 12.59 -12.98
N VAL A 31 5.49 12.16 -13.61
CA VAL A 31 6.57 13.05 -14.04
C VAL A 31 6.09 14.05 -15.09
N GLY A 32 5.28 13.62 -16.05
CA GLY A 32 4.69 14.49 -17.07
C GLY A 32 3.82 15.59 -16.46
N VAL A 33 2.94 15.23 -15.52
CA VAL A 33 2.09 16.19 -14.78
C VAL A 33 2.94 17.17 -13.97
N ALA A 34 3.95 16.68 -13.25
CA ALA A 34 4.84 17.52 -12.46
C ALA A 34 5.64 18.49 -13.33
N ALA A 35 6.19 18.01 -14.45
CA ALA A 35 6.93 18.84 -15.40
C ALA A 35 6.04 19.88 -16.06
N TYR A 36 4.80 19.52 -16.40
CA TYR A 36 3.80 20.46 -16.92
C TYR A 36 3.50 21.55 -15.89
N ALA A 37 3.14 21.18 -14.66
CA ALA A 37 2.81 22.12 -13.59
C ALA A 37 3.98 23.05 -13.26
N PHE A 38 5.21 22.51 -13.18
CA PHE A 38 6.43 23.30 -12.96
C PHE A 38 6.65 24.33 -14.08
N ARG A 39 6.36 23.97 -15.34
CA ARG A 39 6.48 24.89 -16.49
C ARG A 39 5.37 25.93 -16.51
N THR A 40 4.12 25.56 -16.25
CA THR A 40 2.97 26.45 -16.45
C THR A 40 2.60 27.29 -15.25
N ILE A 41 2.97 26.88 -14.03
CA ILE A 41 2.59 27.54 -12.78
C ILE A 41 3.85 28.08 -12.11
N PRO A 42 4.19 29.38 -12.27
CA PRO A 42 5.40 29.96 -11.69
C PRO A 42 5.49 29.78 -10.17
N GLY A 43 4.35 29.82 -9.47
CA GLY A 43 4.28 29.60 -8.03
C GLY A 43 4.67 28.20 -7.57
N GLN A 44 4.67 27.20 -8.46
CA GLN A 44 5.08 25.83 -8.13
C GLN A 44 6.58 25.54 -8.37
N ARG A 45 7.36 26.55 -8.75
CA ARG A 45 8.80 26.40 -9.02
C ARG A 45 9.66 26.57 -7.78
N SER A 46 9.27 25.91 -6.69
CA SER A 46 10.03 25.93 -5.43
C SER A 46 10.58 24.55 -5.11
N ILE A 47 11.66 24.52 -4.33
CA ILE A 47 12.24 23.27 -3.83
C ILE A 47 11.24 22.50 -2.94
N GLU A 48 10.37 23.22 -2.25
CA GLU A 48 9.30 22.64 -1.43
C GLU A 48 8.31 21.85 -2.29
N HIS A 49 7.86 22.40 -3.42
CA HIS A 49 6.93 21.71 -4.31
C HIS A 49 7.56 20.48 -4.97
N VAL A 50 8.84 20.56 -5.34
CA VAL A 50 9.59 19.40 -5.83
C VAL A 50 9.73 18.34 -4.75
N GLY A 51 10.06 18.74 -3.51
CA GLY A 51 10.13 17.84 -2.36
C GLY A 51 8.80 17.14 -2.10
N ASN A 52 7.71 17.90 -2.05
CA ASN A 52 6.36 17.37 -1.87
C ASN A 52 5.98 16.37 -2.97
N PHE A 53 6.33 16.65 -4.22
CA PHE A 53 6.15 15.70 -5.33
C PHE A 53 6.94 14.41 -5.10
N VAL A 54 8.23 14.51 -4.77
CA VAL A 54 9.10 13.34 -4.56
C VAL A 54 8.60 12.47 -3.42
N PHE A 55 8.33 13.05 -2.25
CA PHE A 55 7.82 12.29 -1.10
C PHE A 55 6.47 11.64 -1.40
N ARG A 56 5.53 12.40 -1.95
CA ARG A 56 4.21 11.89 -2.34
C ARG A 56 4.33 10.72 -3.31
N PHE A 57 5.19 10.85 -4.33
CA PHE A 57 5.42 9.80 -5.30
C PHE A 57 6.03 8.54 -4.65
N LEU A 58 7.03 8.69 -3.79
CA LEU A 58 7.67 7.57 -3.10
C LEU A 58 6.71 6.83 -2.17
N ILE A 59 5.85 7.56 -1.45
CA ILE A 59 4.80 6.96 -0.61
C ILE A 59 3.79 6.22 -1.50
N GLY A 60 3.39 6.79 -2.64
CA GLY A 60 2.54 6.10 -3.61
C GLY A 60 3.18 4.83 -4.17
N ALA A 61 4.48 4.86 -4.49
CA ALA A 61 5.23 3.70 -4.95
C ALA A 61 5.33 2.61 -3.87
N MET A 62 5.48 2.98 -2.60
CA MET A 62 5.42 2.05 -1.47
C MET A 62 4.06 1.35 -1.41
N TRP A 63 2.94 2.08 -1.51
CA TRP A 63 1.60 1.47 -1.56
C TRP A 63 1.42 0.56 -2.77
N TRP A 64 1.93 0.97 -3.94
CA TRP A 64 1.90 0.13 -5.13
C TRP A 64 2.60 -1.20 -4.87
N GLN A 65 3.82 -1.16 -4.34
CA GLN A 65 4.59 -2.36 -4.01
C GLN A 65 3.89 -3.23 -2.95
N GLN A 66 3.26 -2.62 -1.94
CA GLN A 66 2.48 -3.34 -0.92
C GLN A 66 1.23 -4.06 -1.48
N SER A 67 0.70 -3.61 -2.62
CA SER A 67 -0.43 -4.28 -3.25
C SER A 67 -0.03 -5.56 -4.01
N LEU A 68 1.26 -5.72 -4.37
CA LEU A 68 1.70 -6.76 -5.31
C LEU A 68 1.64 -8.18 -4.74
N TRP A 69 1.76 -8.33 -3.43
CA TRP A 69 1.59 -9.64 -2.79
C TRP A 69 0.11 -9.99 -2.53
N LYS A 70 -0.82 -9.13 -2.97
CA LYS A 70 -2.28 -9.27 -2.80
C LYS A 70 -3.01 -9.31 -4.14
N LEU A 71 -2.33 -9.71 -5.21
CA LEU A 71 -2.91 -9.68 -6.56
C LEU A 71 -4.08 -10.67 -6.70
N PRO A 72 -5.21 -10.26 -7.31
CA PRO A 72 -6.27 -11.18 -7.72
C PRO A 72 -5.76 -12.22 -8.75
N PRO A 73 -6.40 -13.40 -8.85
CA PRO A 73 -7.58 -13.83 -8.09
C PRO A 73 -7.26 -14.46 -6.74
N PHE A 74 -5.98 -14.76 -6.44
CA PHE A 74 -5.58 -15.56 -5.28
C PHE A 74 -5.24 -14.72 -4.04
N TYR A 75 -4.97 -13.43 -4.19
CA TYR A 75 -4.60 -12.50 -3.10
C TYR A 75 -3.36 -12.95 -2.30
N THR A 76 -2.44 -13.60 -3.00
CA THR A 76 -1.13 -14.05 -2.53
C THR A 76 -0.15 -14.05 -3.71
N ASP A 77 1.13 -13.83 -3.44
CA ASP A 77 2.24 -14.05 -4.37
C ASP A 77 2.71 -15.52 -4.44
N GLN A 78 2.21 -16.36 -3.53
CA GLN A 78 2.53 -17.79 -3.42
C GLN A 78 1.27 -18.64 -3.57
N PRO A 79 0.66 -18.72 -4.78
CA PRO A 79 -0.62 -19.40 -5.00
C PRO A 79 -0.55 -20.92 -4.88
N GLN A 80 0.66 -21.50 -4.81
CA GLN A 80 0.86 -22.93 -4.61
C GLN A 80 0.73 -23.35 -3.15
N GLU A 81 0.86 -22.39 -2.23
CA GLU A 81 0.74 -22.64 -0.81
C GLU A 81 -0.74 -22.77 -0.38
N PRO A 82 -1.07 -23.56 0.65
CA PRO A 82 -2.44 -23.70 1.12
C PRO A 82 -3.08 -22.36 1.51
N PHE A 83 -4.40 -22.23 1.34
CA PHE A 83 -5.12 -21.01 1.72
C PHE A 83 -4.89 -20.67 3.21
N GLY A 84 -4.52 -19.41 3.47
CA GLY A 84 -4.30 -18.89 4.83
C GLY A 84 -2.89 -19.08 5.39
N THR A 85 -1.96 -19.68 4.64
CA THR A 85 -0.54 -19.78 5.05
C THR A 85 0.30 -18.60 4.56
N THR A 86 -0.10 -17.95 3.47
CA THR A 86 0.57 -16.79 2.87
C THR A 86 -0.42 -15.72 2.44
N GLY A 87 0.09 -14.59 1.97
CA GLY A 87 -0.72 -13.53 1.38
C GLY A 87 -1.72 -12.89 2.36
N LEU A 88 -2.78 -12.28 1.81
CA LEU A 88 -3.71 -11.48 2.60
C LEU A 88 -4.48 -12.32 3.64
N ALA A 89 -4.82 -13.57 3.29
CA ALA A 89 -5.54 -14.48 4.16
C ALA A 89 -4.76 -14.82 5.44
N TYR A 90 -3.43 -14.99 5.34
CA TYR A 90 -2.57 -15.21 6.50
C TYR A 90 -2.62 -14.03 7.48
N TRP A 91 -2.46 -12.80 6.97
CA TRP A 91 -2.48 -11.59 7.80
C TRP A 91 -3.86 -11.32 8.41
N MET A 92 -4.95 -11.62 7.70
CA MET A 92 -6.29 -11.58 8.28
C MET A 92 -6.46 -12.64 9.38
N GLY A 93 -5.88 -13.83 9.22
CA GLY A 93 -5.84 -14.85 10.26
C GLY A 93 -5.08 -14.41 11.52
N LEU A 94 -3.96 -13.69 11.36
CA LEU A 94 -3.26 -13.07 12.49
C LEU A 94 -4.09 -11.98 13.14
N MET A 95 -4.77 -11.16 12.34
CA MET A 95 -5.67 -10.12 12.84
C MET A 95 -6.79 -10.70 13.71
N GLY A 96 -7.37 -11.83 13.32
CA GLY A 96 -8.37 -12.56 14.11
C GLY A 96 -7.86 -13.13 15.43
N LYS A 97 -6.53 -13.23 15.64
CA LYS A 97 -5.91 -13.78 16.85
C LYS A 97 -5.27 -12.73 17.74
N HIS A 98 -4.80 -11.63 17.16
CA HIS A 98 -3.91 -10.66 17.80
C HIS A 98 -4.47 -9.25 17.90
N ALA A 99 -5.73 -9.02 17.47
CA ALA A 99 -6.34 -7.71 17.55
C ALA A 99 -6.40 -7.20 19.00
N ALA A 100 -6.12 -5.90 19.17
CA ALA A 100 -6.24 -5.19 20.44
C ALA A 100 -7.70 -5.16 20.94
N ILE A 101 -8.67 -5.18 20.01
CA ILE A 101 -10.09 -5.09 20.30
C ILE A 101 -10.75 -6.45 19.99
N PRO A 102 -11.34 -7.14 20.99
CA PRO A 102 -11.99 -8.44 20.77
C PRO A 102 -13.08 -8.41 19.70
N LEU A 103 -13.87 -7.32 19.64
CA LEU A 103 -14.91 -7.15 18.63
C LEU A 103 -14.34 -7.14 17.20
N GLN A 104 -13.15 -6.59 16.99
CA GLN A 104 -12.47 -6.61 15.69
C GLN A 104 -12.04 -8.03 15.34
N ALA A 105 -11.50 -8.79 16.31
CA ALA A 105 -11.14 -10.19 16.12
C ALA A 105 -12.37 -11.02 15.74
N ASP A 106 -13.49 -10.85 16.45
CA ASP A 106 -14.74 -11.56 16.19
C ASP A 106 -15.31 -11.23 14.80
N PHE A 107 -15.28 -9.97 14.40
CA PHE A 107 -15.70 -9.56 13.07
C PHE A 107 -14.83 -10.20 11.98
N VAL A 108 -13.51 -10.23 12.18
CA VAL A 108 -12.59 -10.84 11.21
C VAL A 108 -12.81 -12.35 11.11
N ASN A 109 -12.94 -13.05 12.24
CA ASN A 109 -13.11 -14.50 12.27
C ASN A 109 -14.48 -14.97 11.75
N ASN A 110 -15.55 -14.24 12.04
CA ASN A 110 -16.92 -14.68 11.76
C ASN A 110 -17.53 -14.06 10.49
N VAL A 111 -16.99 -12.93 10.01
CA VAL A 111 -17.53 -12.22 8.84
C VAL A 111 -16.51 -12.13 7.72
N VAL A 112 -15.31 -11.62 8.00
CA VAL A 112 -14.31 -11.32 6.96
C VAL A 112 -13.70 -12.59 6.37
N LEU A 113 -13.15 -13.47 7.20
CA LEU A 113 -12.49 -14.70 6.75
C LEU A 113 -13.45 -15.67 6.04
N PRO A 114 -14.68 -15.92 6.52
CA PRO A 114 -15.65 -16.77 5.79
C PRO A 114 -16.06 -16.19 4.43
N HIS A 115 -16.05 -14.86 4.30
CA HIS A 115 -16.37 -14.15 3.06
C HIS A 115 -15.11 -13.50 2.44
N PHE A 116 -13.95 -14.16 2.56
CA PHE A 116 -12.66 -13.58 2.18
C PHE A 116 -12.65 -12.97 0.77
N TYR A 117 -13.20 -13.68 -0.21
CA TYR A 117 -13.24 -13.23 -1.61
C TYR A 117 -14.18 -12.04 -1.87
N LEU A 118 -15.00 -11.64 -0.90
CA LEU A 118 -15.75 -10.38 -0.92
C LEU A 118 -14.87 -9.21 -0.43
N PHE A 119 -14.14 -9.40 0.67
CA PHE A 119 -13.36 -8.34 1.32
C PHE A 119 -11.97 -8.13 0.72
N ALA A 120 -11.31 -9.20 0.25
CA ALA A 120 -9.98 -9.14 -0.34
C ALA A 120 -9.89 -8.19 -1.56
N PRO A 121 -10.85 -8.20 -2.53
CA PRO A 121 -10.85 -7.19 -3.59
C PRO A 121 -11.04 -5.76 -3.08
N MET A 122 -11.79 -5.56 -1.99
CA MET A 122 -11.98 -4.22 -1.41
C MET A 122 -10.67 -3.70 -0.82
N VAL A 123 -9.98 -4.52 -0.01
CA VAL A 123 -8.67 -4.17 0.56
C VAL A 123 -7.67 -3.87 -0.56
N TYR A 124 -7.48 -4.82 -1.49
CA TYR A 124 -6.58 -4.62 -2.63
C TYR A 124 -6.93 -3.36 -3.44
N GLY A 125 -8.21 -3.15 -3.73
CA GLY A 125 -8.69 -1.99 -4.46
C GLY A 125 -8.38 -0.68 -3.75
N LEU A 126 -8.58 -0.59 -2.44
CA LEU A 126 -8.24 0.60 -1.65
C LEU A 126 -6.73 0.87 -1.64
N GLU A 127 -5.89 -0.16 -1.55
CA GLU A 127 -4.43 -0.01 -1.63
C GLU A 127 -3.98 0.52 -3.00
N VAL A 128 -4.52 -0.04 -4.09
CA VAL A 128 -4.22 0.41 -5.44
C VAL A 128 -4.73 1.83 -5.66
N LEU A 129 -5.93 2.17 -5.18
CA LEU A 129 -6.49 3.52 -5.29
C LEU A 129 -5.62 4.53 -4.53
N THR A 130 -5.17 4.21 -3.32
CA THR A 130 -4.24 5.06 -2.56
C THR A 130 -2.92 5.20 -3.31
N ALA A 131 -2.35 4.12 -3.83
CA ALA A 131 -1.11 4.16 -4.63
C ALA A 131 -1.24 5.08 -5.85
N VAL A 132 -2.28 4.89 -6.67
CA VAL A 132 -2.52 5.68 -7.89
C VAL A 132 -2.79 7.14 -7.54
N SER A 133 -3.59 7.40 -6.51
CA SER A 133 -3.90 8.76 -6.02
C SER A 133 -2.63 9.53 -5.65
N LEU A 134 -1.74 8.90 -4.88
CA LEU A 134 -0.48 9.50 -4.43
C LEU A 134 0.54 9.62 -5.55
N MET A 135 0.70 8.59 -6.39
CA MET A 135 1.64 8.66 -7.52
C MET A 135 1.24 9.79 -8.48
N LEU A 136 -0.02 9.84 -8.92
CA LEU A 136 -0.49 10.84 -9.89
C LEU A 136 -0.68 12.22 -9.29
N GLY A 137 -0.93 12.31 -7.97
CA GLY A 137 -1.22 13.58 -7.32
C GLY A 137 -2.67 14.03 -7.40
N VAL A 138 -3.58 13.09 -7.65
CA VAL A 138 -5.01 13.36 -7.82
C VAL A 138 -5.74 12.79 -6.60
N PHE A 139 -6.64 13.58 -6.00
CA PHE A 139 -7.36 13.21 -4.77
C PHE A 139 -6.45 12.82 -3.58
N VAL A 140 -5.23 13.39 -3.50
CA VAL A 140 -4.19 13.06 -2.51
C VAL A 140 -4.71 13.04 -1.08
N ARG A 141 -5.52 14.04 -0.69
CA ARG A 141 -6.11 14.11 0.66
C ARG A 141 -7.04 12.93 0.95
N LEU A 142 -7.85 12.53 -0.03
CA LEU A 142 -8.72 11.37 0.10
C LEU A 142 -7.89 10.09 0.14
N GLY A 143 -6.89 9.95 -0.73
CA GLY A 143 -5.96 8.81 -0.73
C GLY A 143 -5.21 8.67 0.60
N GLY A 144 -4.78 9.78 1.19
CA GLY A 144 -4.15 9.84 2.52
C GLY A 144 -5.11 9.40 3.63
N VAL A 145 -6.35 9.89 3.66
CA VAL A 145 -7.37 9.44 4.63
C VAL A 145 -7.67 7.95 4.48
N VAL A 146 -7.84 7.45 3.27
CA VAL A 146 -8.06 6.01 3.01
C VAL A 146 -6.86 5.18 3.46
N GLY A 147 -5.65 5.60 3.15
CA GLY A 147 -4.41 4.94 3.60
C GLY A 147 -4.31 4.94 5.13
N ALA A 148 -4.59 6.07 5.78
CA ALA A 148 -4.58 6.22 7.23
C ALA A 148 -5.57 5.26 7.91
N LEU A 149 -6.79 5.13 7.38
CA LEU A 149 -7.79 4.19 7.92
C LEU A 149 -7.34 2.74 7.81
N GLN A 150 -6.70 2.36 6.70
CA GLN A 150 -6.14 1.02 6.54
C GLN A 150 -4.99 0.76 7.54
N ILE A 151 -4.13 1.76 7.78
CA ILE A 151 -3.05 1.66 8.77
C ILE A 151 -3.60 1.53 10.19
N VAL A 152 -4.64 2.30 10.55
CA VAL A 152 -5.30 2.17 11.86
C VAL A 152 -5.91 0.77 12.03
N ASN A 153 -6.56 0.26 10.99
CA ASN A 153 -7.11 -1.10 11.01
C ASN A 153 -6.00 -2.16 11.23
N LEU A 154 -4.86 -2.03 10.56
CA LEU A 154 -3.71 -2.92 10.75
C LEU A 154 -3.10 -2.78 12.14
N TRP A 155 -2.91 -1.55 12.63
CA TRP A 155 -2.34 -1.29 13.95
C TRP A 155 -3.17 -1.93 15.06
N LEU A 156 -4.50 -1.71 15.04
CA LEU A 156 -5.41 -2.32 16.01
C LEU A 156 -5.49 -3.83 15.81
N GLY A 157 -5.48 -4.30 14.57
CA GLY A 157 -5.62 -5.70 14.23
C GLY A 157 -4.40 -6.56 14.54
N LEU A 158 -3.19 -6.02 14.46
CA LEU A 158 -1.92 -6.73 14.63
C LEU A 158 -1.15 -6.30 15.89
N TYR A 159 -1.81 -5.60 16.81
CA TYR A 159 -1.18 -4.98 17.97
C TYR A 159 -0.31 -5.94 18.80
N SER A 160 -0.78 -7.18 18.99
CA SER A 160 -0.06 -8.21 19.77
C SER A 160 0.60 -9.30 18.91
N ALA A 161 0.66 -9.10 17.59
CA ALA A 161 1.22 -10.09 16.68
C ALA A 161 2.76 -10.17 16.87
N PRO A 162 3.34 -11.38 16.96
CA PRO A 162 4.78 -11.53 17.12
C PRO A 162 5.56 -10.91 15.95
N GLY A 163 6.60 -10.13 16.27
CA GLY A 163 7.47 -9.49 15.27
C GLY A 163 6.98 -8.14 14.75
N GLU A 164 5.77 -7.72 15.12
CA GLU A 164 5.23 -6.41 14.76
C GLU A 164 5.73 -5.31 15.71
N TRP A 165 6.09 -4.16 15.14
CA TRP A 165 6.50 -2.98 15.90
C TRP A 165 5.45 -1.88 15.78
N PRO A 166 4.75 -1.51 16.88
CA PRO A 166 3.64 -0.54 16.82
C PRO A 166 4.01 0.80 16.19
N TRP A 167 5.25 1.26 16.36
CA TRP A 167 5.71 2.55 15.81
C TRP A 167 5.77 2.58 14.30
N THR A 168 5.95 1.43 13.62
CA THR A 168 5.87 1.37 12.15
C THR A 168 4.52 1.88 11.66
N TYR A 169 3.43 1.50 12.33
CA TYR A 169 2.10 1.97 12.00
C TYR A 169 1.90 3.45 12.31
N PHE A 170 2.41 3.93 13.45
CA PHE A 170 2.33 5.36 13.79
C PHE A 170 3.07 6.23 12.78
N PHE A 171 4.27 5.85 12.36
CA PHE A 171 5.02 6.61 11.35
C PHE A 171 4.30 6.62 10.01
N LEU A 172 3.75 5.48 9.57
CA LEU A 172 2.94 5.43 8.36
C LEU A 172 1.68 6.29 8.48
N LEU A 173 1.01 6.27 9.64
CA LEU A 173 -0.18 7.08 9.89
C LEU A 173 0.13 8.58 9.80
N LEU A 174 1.24 9.01 10.41
CA LEU A 174 1.71 10.39 10.33
C LEU A 174 2.03 10.80 8.89
N LEU A 175 2.69 9.92 8.12
CA LEU A 175 3.00 10.16 6.71
C LEU A 175 1.75 10.28 5.83
N MET A 176 0.66 9.58 6.16
CA MET A 176 -0.60 9.70 5.39
C MET A 176 -1.40 10.96 5.71
N LEU A 177 -1.19 11.54 6.90
CA LEU A 177 -1.97 12.68 7.42
C LEU A 177 -1.22 14.02 7.30
N SER A 178 0.08 14.00 7.02
CA SER A 178 0.91 15.18 6.74
C SER A 178 0.73 15.68 5.30
#